data_AF-A0A8H7ZS97-F1
#
_entry.id   AF-A0A8H7ZS97-F1
#
_cell.length_a   1.000
_cell.length_b   1.000
_cell.length_c   1.000
_cell.angle_alpha   90.00
_cell.angle_beta   90.00
_cell.angle_gamma   90.00
#
_symmetry.space_group_name_H-M   'P 1'
#
loop_
_entity.id
_entity.type
_entity.pdbx_description
1 polymer ?
#
loop_
_entity_poly.entity_id
_entity_poly.type
_entity_poly.pdbx_seq_one_letter_code
_entity_poly.pdbx_strand_id
1 'polypeptide(L)'
;MVAQVFLPKTVHRLGNSVTGVVDFANGVIPEDVELATKRVHAQRHEFCLNTRRTSFDLFIPPAATPEFRTTAVSLKWFVRFEFLTGLGDRPWLPSTFHGVRASLHRIEDAAPVVDIEAFDCLVPIKVLPTDFVEGKKYADSKILEL
;
A
#
# COMPACT_ATOMS: atom_id res chain seq x y z
N MET A 1 7.01 10.15 -8.32
CA MET A 1 6.92 8.69 -8.57
C MET A 1 5.50 8.28 -8.28
N VAL A 2 4.86 7.48 -9.13
CA VAL A 2 3.47 7.11 -8.91
C VAL A 2 3.28 5.61 -8.95
N ALA A 3 2.40 5.11 -8.07
CA ALA A 3 2.16 3.70 -7.86
C ALA A 3 0.72 3.32 -8.23
N GLN A 4 0.56 2.29 -9.06
CA GLN A 4 -0.71 1.65 -9.34
C GLN A 4 -0.86 0.42 -8.42
N VAL A 5 -2.01 0.33 -7.77
CA VAL A 5 -2.34 -0.81 -6.90
C VAL A 5 -3.31 -1.74 -7.61
N PHE A 6 -2.93 -3.00 -7.76
CA PHE A 6 -3.78 -4.06 -8.28
C PHE A 6 -4.23 -5.00 -7.16
N LEU A 7 -5.54 -5.03 -6.93
CA LEU A 7 -6.22 -5.94 -6.00
C LEU A 7 -7.07 -6.94 -6.80
N PRO A 8 -6.68 -8.23 -6.90
CA PRO A 8 -7.41 -9.23 -7.67
C PRO A 8 -8.86 -9.46 -7.21
N LYS A 9 -9.17 -9.11 -5.95
CA LYS A 9 -10.52 -9.16 -5.38
C LYS A 9 -10.68 -8.08 -4.30
N THR A 10 -11.86 -7.47 -4.24
CA THR A 10 -12.19 -6.46 -3.22
C THR A 10 -13.15 -7.00 -2.16
N VAL A 11 -13.62 -8.24 -2.29
CA VAL A 11 -14.50 -8.89 -1.31
C VAL A 11 -13.74 -10.01 -0.59
N HIS A 12 -13.73 -9.93 0.73
CA HIS A 12 -13.00 -10.82 1.61
C HIS A 12 -13.88 -11.30 2.76
N ARG A 13 -13.42 -12.31 3.48
CA ARG A 13 -14.05 -12.81 4.71
C ARG A 13 -13.11 -12.62 5.87
N LEU A 14 -13.67 -12.58 7.07
CA LEU A 14 -12.91 -12.77 8.29
C LEU A 14 -12.10 -14.07 8.21
N GLY A 15 -10.81 -14.00 8.55
CA GLY A 15 -9.86 -15.10 8.42
C GLY A 15 -9.20 -15.25 7.04
N ASN A 16 -9.58 -14.45 6.05
CA ASN A 16 -8.89 -14.41 4.75
C ASN A 16 -7.79 -13.36 4.72
N SER A 17 -6.87 -13.54 3.79
CA SER A 17 -5.85 -12.57 3.42
C SER A 17 -6.28 -11.68 2.25
N VAL A 18 -5.97 -10.39 2.37
CA VAL A 18 -6.00 -9.43 1.27
C VAL A 18 -4.63 -9.43 0.61
N THR A 19 -4.58 -9.83 -0.65
CA THR A 19 -3.36 -9.86 -1.44
C THR A 19 -3.47 -8.93 -2.64
N GLY A 20 -2.34 -8.40 -3.06
CA GLY A 20 -2.27 -7.53 -4.22
C GLY A 20 -0.84 -7.23 -4.65
N VAL A 21 -0.73 -6.47 -5.72
CA VAL A 21 0.55 -6.04 -6.30
C VAL A 21 0.52 -4.53 -6.43
N VAL A 22 1.64 -3.89 -6.09
CA VAL A 22 1.88 -2.47 -6.34
C VAL A 22 2.89 -2.37 -7.48
N ASP A 23 2.55 -1.63 -8.54
CA ASP A 23 3.42 -1.32 -9.68
C ASP A 23 3.81 0.16 -9.62
N PHE A 24 5.11 0.44 -9.60
CA PHE A 24 5.64 1.80 -9.46
C PHE A 24 5.95 2.48 -10.81
N ALA A 25 5.62 1.84 -11.93
CA ALA A 25 5.97 2.33 -13.26
C ALA A 25 5.07 3.47 -13.75
N ASN A 26 3.76 3.42 -13.50
CA ASN A 26 2.76 4.37 -13.99
C ASN A 26 1.55 4.40 -13.05
N GLY A 27 1.09 5.58 -12.65
CA GLY A 27 -0.20 5.76 -11.95
C GLY A 27 -0.50 7.22 -11.64
N VAL A 28 -1.64 7.51 -11.03
CA VAL A 28 -1.99 8.77 -10.34
C VAL A 28 -2.44 8.42 -8.91
N ILE A 29 -2.04 9.19 -7.90
CA ILE A 29 -2.45 8.96 -6.51
C ILE A 29 -3.79 9.66 -6.28
N PRO A 30 -4.85 8.97 -5.80
CA PRO A 30 -6.12 9.62 -5.49
C PRO A 30 -6.03 10.45 -4.20
N GLU A 31 -6.98 11.38 -4.08
CA GLU A 31 -7.09 12.36 -3.00
C GLU A 31 -7.28 11.72 -1.60
N ASP A 32 -6.73 12.37 -0.58
CA ASP A 32 -6.79 11.96 0.82
C ASP A 32 -8.24 11.87 1.32
N VAL A 33 -8.55 10.81 2.07
CA VAL A 33 -9.88 10.58 2.63
C VAL A 33 -9.75 10.51 4.15
N GLU A 34 -10.15 11.61 4.80
CA GLU A 34 -10.20 11.69 6.25
C GLU A 34 -11.34 10.81 6.79
N LEU A 35 -10.98 9.67 7.39
CA LEU A 35 -11.93 8.77 8.05
C LEU A 35 -12.00 9.04 9.56
N ALA A 36 -13.20 8.87 10.13
CA ALA A 36 -13.42 8.80 11.58
C ALA A 36 -12.64 7.63 12.24
N THR A 37 -12.86 7.41 13.55
CA THR A 37 -12.19 6.39 14.38
C THR A 37 -11.78 5.13 13.61
N LYS A 38 -10.48 4.93 13.42
CA LYS A 38 -9.89 3.80 12.69
C LYS A 38 -9.30 2.76 13.65
N ARG A 39 -9.36 1.49 13.26
CA ARG A 39 -8.63 0.39 13.92
C ARG A 39 -7.79 -0.34 12.86
N VAL A 40 -6.49 -0.44 13.11
CA VAL A 40 -5.57 -1.17 12.23
C VAL A 40 -5.54 -2.64 12.67
N HIS A 41 -5.78 -3.54 11.72
CA HIS A 41 -5.78 -4.99 11.96
C HIS A 41 -4.52 -5.69 11.48
N ALA A 42 -3.87 -5.16 10.44
CA ALA A 42 -2.60 -5.65 9.90
C ALA A 42 -1.86 -4.48 9.24
N GLN A 43 -0.53 -4.54 9.25
CA GLN A 43 0.34 -3.54 8.63
C GLN A 43 1.61 -4.21 8.13
N ARG A 44 2.13 -3.70 7.00
CA ARG A 44 3.36 -4.19 6.38
C ARG A 44 4.12 -3.01 5.79
N HIS A 45 5.43 -3.01 5.98
CA HIS A 45 6.33 -1.98 5.47
C HIS A 45 7.38 -2.63 4.56
N GLU A 46 7.69 -1.98 3.45
CA GLU A 46 8.73 -2.42 2.52
C GLU A 46 9.52 -1.24 1.99
N PHE A 47 10.82 -1.47 1.81
CA PHE A 47 11.68 -0.57 1.05
C PHE A 47 11.75 -1.06 -0.39
N CYS A 48 11.21 -0.28 -1.34
CA CYS A 48 11.09 -0.66 -2.75
C CYS A 48 12.12 0.05 -3.65
N LEU A 49 13.30 0.40 -3.12
CA LEU A 49 14.35 1.03 -3.92
C LEU A 49 14.74 0.13 -5.10
N ASN A 50 14.71 0.68 -6.32
CA ASN A 50 15.00 -0.03 -7.57
C ASN A 50 14.06 -1.22 -7.89
N THR A 51 12.92 -1.33 -7.20
CA THR A 51 11.92 -2.37 -7.42
C THR A 51 10.77 -1.82 -8.24
N ARG A 52 10.47 -2.44 -9.38
CA ARG A 52 9.34 -2.04 -10.23
C ARG A 52 7.99 -2.47 -9.67
N ARG A 53 7.92 -3.65 -9.06
CA ARG A 53 6.69 -4.23 -8.51
C ARG A 53 6.95 -4.91 -7.18
N THR A 54 6.04 -4.72 -6.23
CA THR A 54 6.06 -5.49 -4.97
C THR A 54 4.69 -6.11 -4.68
N SER A 55 4.67 -7.27 -4.05
CA SER A 55 3.44 -7.95 -3.63
C SER A 55 3.26 -7.84 -2.12
N PHE A 56 2.02 -7.77 -1.67
CA PHE A 56 1.69 -7.77 -0.24
C PHE A 56 0.63 -8.80 0.12
N ASP A 57 0.59 -9.13 1.41
CA ASP A 57 -0.44 -9.95 2.04
C ASP A 57 -0.77 -9.33 3.41
N LEU A 58 -2.06 -9.04 3.64
CA LEU A 58 -2.59 -8.51 4.89
C LEU A 58 -3.71 -9.41 5.39
N PHE A 59 -3.47 -10.08 6.52
CA PHE A 59 -4.43 -11.00 7.12
C PHE A 59 -5.57 -10.27 7.83
N ILE A 60 -6.82 -10.65 7.55
CA ILE A 60 -8.01 -10.16 8.26
C ILE A 60 -8.27 -11.09 9.46
N PRO A 61 -8.14 -10.61 10.71
CA PRO A 61 -8.35 -11.47 11.87
C PRO A 61 -9.77 -12.05 11.91
N PRO A 62 -9.95 -13.36 12.19
CA PRO A 62 -11.28 -13.97 12.25
C PRO A 62 -12.15 -13.40 13.38
N ALA A 63 -11.52 -12.86 14.43
CA ALA A 63 -12.18 -12.22 15.56
C ALA A 63 -12.53 -10.74 15.33
N ALA A 64 -12.21 -10.18 14.15
CA ALA A 64 -12.58 -8.81 13.83
C ALA A 64 -14.07 -8.69 13.47
N THR A 65 -14.60 -7.46 13.44
CA THR A 65 -16.01 -7.21 13.13
C THR A 65 -16.19 -7.04 11.61
N PRO A 66 -17.09 -7.80 10.96
CA PRO A 66 -17.32 -7.66 9.52
C PRO A 66 -18.00 -6.33 9.19
N GLU A 67 -18.03 -5.96 7.91
CA GLU A 67 -18.68 -4.74 7.45
C GLU A 67 -20.17 -4.74 7.80
N PHE A 68 -20.68 -3.63 8.34
CA PHE A 68 -22.10 -3.45 8.62
C PHE A 68 -22.52 -1.98 8.55
N ARG A 69 -23.83 -1.75 8.38
CA ARG A 69 -24.43 -0.43 8.39
C ARG A 69 -25.77 -0.45 9.10
N THR A 70 -25.93 0.40 10.11
CA THR A 70 -27.21 0.70 10.76
C THR A 70 -27.58 2.17 10.49
N THR A 71 -28.69 2.63 11.07
CA THR A 71 -29.11 4.04 11.00
C THR A 71 -28.16 4.97 11.78
N ALA A 72 -27.53 4.47 12.85
CA ALA A 72 -26.69 5.27 13.74
C ALA A 72 -25.19 5.16 13.44
N VAL A 73 -24.72 4.00 12.95
CA VAL A 73 -23.28 3.77 12.75
C VAL A 73 -23.03 2.80 11.59
N SER A 74 -21.90 2.98 10.92
CA SER A 74 -21.41 2.05 9.90
C SER A 74 -19.95 1.69 10.14
N LEU A 75 -19.61 0.42 9.95
CA LEU A 75 -18.24 -0.05 9.91
C LEU A 75 -17.89 -0.38 8.45
N LYS A 76 -16.90 0.32 7.90
CA LYS A 76 -16.33 0.07 6.56
C LYS A 76 -14.89 -0.39 6.68
N TRP A 77 -14.42 -1.16 5.70
CA TRP A 77 -13.05 -1.67 5.64
C TRP A 77 -12.28 -1.06 4.48
N PHE A 78 -11.00 -0.77 4.70
CA PHE A 78 -10.11 -0.16 3.73
C PHE A 78 -8.72 -0.79 3.82
N VAL A 79 -8.03 -0.88 2.69
CA VAL A 79 -6.58 -1.06 2.64
C VAL A 79 -5.96 0.30 2.42
N ARG A 80 -5.08 0.72 3.34
CA ARG A 80 -4.32 1.96 3.23
C ARG A 80 -2.95 1.67 2.66
N PHE A 81 -2.57 2.37 1.61
CA PHE A 81 -1.20 2.41 1.10
C PHE A 81 -0.62 3.76 1.46
N GLU A 82 0.56 3.75 2.06
CA GLU A 82 1.31 4.95 2.41
C GLU A 82 2.68 4.83 1.76
N PHE A 83 3.01 5.81 0.92
CA PHE A 83 4.23 5.86 0.15
C PHE A 83 5.07 7.04 0.61
N LEU A 84 6.35 6.78 0.86
CA LEU A 84 7.36 7.82 1.05
C LEU A 84 8.21 7.83 -0.21
N THR A 85 8.22 8.95 -0.93
CA THR A 85 8.97 9.12 -2.18
C THR A 85 9.96 10.27 -2.04
N GLY A 86 11.09 10.20 -2.74
CA GLY A 86 12.05 11.31 -2.78
C GLY A 86 11.53 12.43 -3.70
N LEU A 87 11.66 13.68 -3.27
CA LEU A 87 11.33 14.87 -4.04
C LEU A 87 12.46 15.16 -5.05
N GLY A 88 12.13 15.04 -6.34
CA GLY A 88 12.91 15.59 -7.44
C GLY A 88 13.46 14.57 -8.44
N ASP A 89 13.79 15.09 -9.63
CA ASP A 89 14.50 14.40 -10.73
C ASP A 89 15.96 14.05 -10.40
N ARG A 90 16.34 14.18 -9.11
CA ARG A 90 17.67 13.83 -8.66
C ARG A 90 17.67 12.32 -8.46
N PRO A 91 18.44 11.55 -9.26
CA PRO A 91 18.73 10.18 -8.85
C PRO A 91 19.24 10.24 -7.41
N TRP A 92 18.91 9.24 -6.59
CA TRP A 92 19.33 9.10 -5.19
C TRP A 92 20.87 9.04 -4.99
N LEU A 93 21.63 9.45 -5.99
CA LEU A 93 23.06 9.65 -6.00
C LEU A 93 23.34 11.14 -5.71
N PRO A 94 24.21 11.45 -4.74
CA PRO A 94 24.57 12.82 -4.46
C PRO A 94 25.19 13.47 -5.71
N SER A 95 24.74 14.68 -6.03
CA SER A 95 25.23 15.52 -7.13
C SER A 95 26.69 15.99 -6.96
N THR A 96 27.51 15.30 -6.14
CA THR A 96 28.92 15.63 -5.90
C THR A 96 29.91 14.93 -6.83
N PHE A 97 29.45 14.18 -7.83
CA PHE A 97 30.34 13.51 -8.79
C PHE A 97 30.75 14.35 -10.01
N HIS A 98 30.70 15.68 -9.91
CA HIS A 98 31.20 16.58 -10.98
C HIS A 98 32.68 16.98 -10.80
N GLY A 99 33.57 16.07 -10.36
CA GLY A 99 35.00 16.34 -10.49
C GLY A 99 36.02 15.68 -9.56
N VAL A 100 35.84 14.43 -9.09
CA VAL A 100 36.95 13.74 -8.41
C VAL A 100 37.10 12.31 -8.94
N ARG A 101 38.11 12.13 -9.80
CA ARG A 101 38.68 10.81 -10.10
C ARG A 101 39.33 10.25 -8.83
N ALA A 102 39.24 8.93 -8.66
CA ALA A 102 39.85 8.09 -7.62
C ALA A 102 39.24 8.28 -6.21
N SER A 103 38.83 7.24 -5.48
CA SER A 103 39.60 6.07 -5.07
C SER A 103 38.66 4.98 -4.53
N LEU A 104 39.03 3.72 -4.75
CA LEU A 104 38.38 2.49 -4.27
C LEU A 104 38.39 2.40 -2.73
N HIS A 105 37.29 2.82 -2.10
CA HIS A 105 36.69 2.30 -0.86
C HIS A 105 35.75 3.41 -0.39
N ARG A 106 34.49 3.37 -0.80
CA ARG A 106 33.48 4.30 -0.28
C ARG A 106 32.45 3.49 0.46
N ILE A 107 32.49 3.62 1.78
CA ILE A 107 31.35 3.31 2.64
C ILE A 107 30.19 4.12 2.08
N GLU A 108 29.09 3.46 1.75
CA GLU A 108 27.87 4.11 1.26
C GLU A 108 27.25 4.90 2.41
N ASP A 109 27.80 6.09 2.67
CA ASP A 109 27.27 6.99 3.69
C ASP A 109 25.87 7.45 3.27
N ALA A 110 24.90 7.16 4.13
CA ALA A 110 23.51 7.56 3.94
C ALA A 110 23.42 9.08 3.74
N ALA A 111 22.76 9.52 2.66
CA ALA A 111 22.55 10.94 2.39
C ALA A 111 21.87 11.61 3.60
N PRO A 112 22.43 12.71 4.16
CA PRO A 112 22.01 13.23 5.46
C PRO A 112 20.66 13.96 5.43
N VAL A 113 20.21 14.42 4.26
CA VAL A 113 18.92 15.09 4.09
C VAL A 113 18.38 14.72 2.71
N VAL A 114 17.24 14.04 2.69
CA VAL A 114 16.48 13.73 1.49
C VAL A 114 15.15 14.42 1.64
N ASP A 115 14.83 15.30 0.68
CA ASP A 115 13.50 15.87 0.58
C ASP A 115 12.54 14.72 0.24
N ILE A 116 11.55 14.48 1.11
CA ILE A 116 10.57 13.39 0.96
C ILE A 116 9.16 13.94 0.78
N GLU A 117 8.39 13.29 -0.08
CA GLU A 117 6.96 13.49 -0.25
C GLU A 117 6.23 12.24 0.22
N ALA A 118 5.30 12.43 1.15
CA ALA A 118 4.45 11.38 1.67
C ALA A 118 3.09 11.44 0.97
N PHE A 119 2.61 10.30 0.54
CA PHE A 119 1.29 10.16 -0.05
C PHE A 119 0.60 8.94 0.53
N ASP A 120 -0.72 9.02 0.67
CA ASP A 120 -1.51 7.85 1.00
C ASP A 120 -2.78 7.76 0.19
N CYS A 121 -3.27 6.52 0.05
CA CYS A 121 -4.54 6.25 -0.57
C CYS A 121 -5.29 5.15 0.18
N LEU A 122 -6.62 5.23 0.11
CA LEU A 122 -7.52 4.26 0.71
C LEU A 122 -8.27 3.50 -0.37
N VAL A 123 -8.07 2.19 -0.42
CA VAL A 123 -8.85 1.31 -1.29
C VAL A 123 -9.95 0.62 -0.49
N PRO A 124 -11.23 0.91 -0.75
CA PRO A 124 -12.33 0.27 -0.04
C PRO A 124 -12.38 -1.22 -0.36
N ILE A 125 -12.54 -2.04 0.68
CA ILE A 125 -12.77 -3.49 0.56
C ILE A 125 -14.02 -3.86 1.33
N LYS A 126 -14.69 -4.93 0.91
CA LYS A 126 -15.84 -5.48 1.61
C LYS A 126 -15.42 -6.69 2.43
N VAL A 127 -15.69 -6.68 3.73
CA VAL A 127 -15.39 -7.80 4.63
C VAL A 127 -16.67 -8.44 5.13
N LEU A 128 -16.85 -9.72 4.80
CA LEU A 128 -18.00 -10.53 5.17
C LEU A 128 -17.67 -11.41 6.40
N PRO A 129 -18.68 -11.86 7.16
CA PRO A 129 -18.49 -12.87 8.19
C PRO A 129 -17.81 -14.13 7.64
N THR A 130 -17.16 -14.90 8.52
CA THR A 130 -16.73 -16.26 8.19
C THR A 130 -17.97 -17.13 8.04
N ASP A 131 -18.11 -17.84 6.91
CA ASP A 131 -19.09 -18.92 6.82
C ASP A 131 -18.49 -20.13 7.55
N PHE A 132 -19.20 -20.70 8.51
CA PHE A 132 -18.84 -22.02 9.06
C PHE A 132 -19.08 -23.17 8.06
N VAL A 133 -19.65 -22.86 6.88
CA VAL A 133 -20.04 -23.85 5.87
C VAL A 133 -19.42 -23.49 4.51
N GLU A 134 -18.27 -24.12 4.24
CA GLU A 134 -17.74 -24.49 2.94
C GLU A 134 -17.71 -23.45 1.78
N GLY A 135 -16.53 -22.82 1.61
CA GLY A 135 -15.75 -23.01 0.38
C GLY A 135 -16.22 -22.43 -0.97
N LYS A 136 -17.20 -21.52 -1.06
CA LYS A 136 -17.49 -20.84 -2.35
C LYS A 136 -16.63 -19.59 -2.56
N LYS A 137 -15.64 -19.69 -3.45
CA LYS A 137 -14.81 -18.57 -3.96
C LYS A 137 -15.66 -17.69 -4.88
N TYR A 138 -15.85 -16.42 -4.53
CA TYR A 138 -16.35 -15.39 -5.44
C TYR A 138 -15.15 -14.63 -6.02
N ALA A 139 -15.01 -14.65 -7.35
CA ALA A 139 -14.05 -13.83 -8.07
C ALA A 139 -14.80 -12.62 -8.64
N ASP A 140 -14.65 -11.48 -7.98
CA ASP A 140 -14.99 -10.19 -8.57
C ASP A 140 -13.72 -9.35 -8.56
N SER A 141 -13.07 -9.29 -9.72
CA SER A 141 -11.79 -8.64 -9.92
C SER A 141 -12.04 -7.22 -10.41
N LYS A 142 -11.59 -6.23 -9.63
CA LYS A 142 -11.59 -4.83 -10.05
C LYS A 142 -10.17 -4.41 -10.41
N ILE A 143 -10.00 -4.02 -11.67
CA ILE A 143 -8.87 -3.17 -12.07
C ILE A 143 -9.31 -1.75 -11.72
N LEU A 144 -8.63 -1.14 -10.75
CA LEU A 144 -8.76 0.30 -10.49
C LEU A 144 -7.63 0.98 -11.26
N GLU A 145 -7.99 1.66 -12.35
CA GLU A 145 -7.11 2.65 -12.97
C GLU A 145 -7.28 3.94 -12.17
N LEU A 146 -6.22 4.34 -11.47
CA LEU A 146 -6.13 5.59 -10.73
C LEU A 146 -5.20 6.52 -11.50
#